data_AF-A0A1M6RSA0-F1
#
_entry.id   AF-A0A1M6RSA0-F1
#
_cell.length_a   1.000
_cell.length_b   1.000
_cell.length_c   1.000
_cell.angle_alpha   90.00
_cell.angle_beta   90.00
_cell.angle_gamma   90.00
#
_symmetry.space_group_name_H-M   'P 1'
#
loop_
_entity.id
_entity.type
_entity.pdbx_description
1 polymer ?
#
loop_
_entity_poly.entity_id
_entity_poly.type
_entity_poly.pdbx_seq_one_letter_code
_entity_poly.pdbx_strand_id
1 'polypeptide(L)'
;MSNGSNFKLDNDIWEWIENGKEYFKSELIKEINKEHILYGIEVKEIARREDCDDVLFLLLDGSNRYAVVHLTWSGKSEDSKNYPRTRLYDTLGEVIKNEY
;
A
#
# COMPACT_ATOMS: atom_id res chain seq x y z
N MET A 1 -13.87 -28.98 21.23
CA MET A 1 -12.60 -28.28 21.57
C MET A 1 -11.55 -28.79 20.61
N SER A 2 -11.38 -28.12 19.48
CA SER A 2 -10.36 -28.49 18.51
C SER A 2 -9.20 -27.52 18.67
N ASN A 3 -8.14 -28.00 19.31
CA ASN A 3 -6.83 -27.37 19.33
C ASN A 3 -6.27 -27.37 17.90
N GLY A 4 -6.44 -26.27 17.20
CA GLY A 4 -5.66 -25.93 16.01
C GLY A 4 -4.71 -24.83 16.40
N SER A 5 -3.50 -25.20 16.80
CA SER A 5 -2.41 -24.28 17.10
C SER A 5 -2.13 -23.43 15.85
N ASN A 6 -2.70 -22.22 15.81
CA ASN A 6 -2.28 -21.18 14.88
C ASN A 6 -0.85 -20.78 15.26
N PHE A 7 0.14 -21.43 14.66
CA PHE A 7 1.47 -20.86 14.57
C PHE A 7 1.38 -19.66 13.60
N LYS A 8 0.80 -18.55 14.06
CA LYS A 8 1.13 -17.25 13.47
C LYS A 8 2.63 -17.09 13.73
N LEU A 9 3.44 -16.98 12.67
CA LEU A 9 4.74 -16.33 12.86
C LEU A 9 4.43 -14.93 13.41
N ASP A 10 5.14 -14.52 14.45
CA ASP A 10 5.01 -13.22 15.14
C ASP A 10 5.20 -11.97 14.24
N ASN A 11 5.33 -12.13 12.92
CA ASN A 11 5.82 -11.11 11.99
C ASN A 11 4.97 -10.94 10.72
N ASP A 12 3.71 -11.40 10.70
CA ASP A 12 2.82 -11.09 9.55
C ASP A 12 2.15 -9.73 9.77
N ILE A 13 2.97 -8.67 9.78
CA ILE A 13 2.53 -7.27 9.96
C ILE A 13 1.72 -6.73 8.79
N TRP A 14 1.62 -7.50 7.70
CA TRP A 14 0.85 -7.17 6.51
C TRP A 14 -0.50 -7.88 6.54
N GLU A 15 -1.57 -7.12 6.70
CA GLU A 15 -2.93 -7.60 6.54
C GLU A 15 -3.33 -7.52 5.07
N TRP A 16 -3.49 -8.68 4.43
CA TRP A 16 -3.96 -8.77 3.04
C TRP A 16 -5.38 -8.24 2.93
N ILE A 17 -5.58 -7.32 1.98
CA ILE A 17 -6.87 -6.69 1.76
C ILE A 17 -7.68 -7.58 0.82
N GLU A 18 -8.79 -8.10 1.32
CA GLU A 18 -9.78 -8.77 0.47
C GLU A 18 -10.47 -7.75 -0.45
N ASN A 19 -10.87 -8.19 -1.65
CA ASN A 19 -11.51 -7.31 -2.63
C ASN A 19 -12.73 -6.59 -2.01
N GLY A 20 -12.74 -5.26 -2.02
CA GLY A 20 -13.70 -4.43 -1.30
C GLY A 20 -13.91 -3.04 -1.89
N LYS A 21 -14.26 -2.06 -1.03
CA LYS A 21 -14.67 -0.68 -1.39
C LYS A 21 -13.55 0.26 -1.87
N GLU A 22 -12.35 -0.25 -2.19
CA GLU A 22 -11.19 0.55 -2.63
C GLU A 22 -10.86 1.70 -1.67
N TYR A 23 -10.84 1.42 -0.36
CA TYR A 23 -10.78 2.45 0.68
C TYR A 23 -9.45 3.21 0.68
N PHE A 24 -8.32 2.48 0.62
CA PHE A 24 -6.98 3.09 0.65
C PHE A 24 -6.64 3.73 -0.69
N LYS A 25 -7.07 3.11 -1.79
CA LYS A 25 -6.98 3.73 -3.13
C LYS A 25 -7.73 5.06 -3.17
N SER A 26 -8.94 5.11 -2.60
CA SER A 26 -9.74 6.34 -2.55
C SER A 26 -9.04 7.44 -1.76
N GLU A 27 -8.35 7.08 -0.67
CA GLU A 27 -7.57 8.05 0.10
C GLU A 27 -6.32 8.50 -0.65
N LEU A 28 -5.56 7.57 -1.24
CA LEU A 28 -4.41 7.88 -2.09
C LEU A 28 -4.76 8.91 -3.18
N ILE A 29 -5.88 8.72 -3.88
CA ILE A 29 -6.33 9.64 -4.94
C ILE A 29 -6.62 11.04 -4.42
N LYS A 30 -7.12 11.18 -3.18
CA LYS A 30 -7.34 12.50 -2.58
C LYS A 30 -6.03 13.18 -2.21
N GLU A 31 -5.07 12.43 -1.70
CA GLU A 31 -3.81 12.94 -1.16
C GLU A 31 -2.79 13.32 -2.23
N ILE A 32 -2.75 12.58 -3.36
CA ILE A 32 -1.76 12.85 -4.40
C ILE A 32 -2.10 14.11 -5.21
N ASN A 33 -1.10 14.96 -5.43
CA ASN A 33 -1.19 16.03 -6.41
C ASN A 33 -0.65 15.60 -7.78
N LYS A 34 -0.76 16.49 -8.77
CA LYS A 34 -0.33 16.25 -10.16
C LYS A 34 1.18 16.00 -10.36
N GLU A 35 2.01 16.36 -9.38
CA GLU A 35 3.45 16.18 -9.42
C GLU A 35 3.90 14.88 -8.72
N HIS A 36 2.99 14.23 -8.00
CA HIS A 36 3.26 12.97 -7.32
C HIS A 36 3.54 11.85 -8.35
N ILE A 37 4.47 10.97 -7.99
CA ILE A 37 4.96 9.85 -8.80
C ILE A 37 3.82 8.91 -9.26
N LEU A 38 2.79 8.73 -8.43
CA LEU A 38 1.63 7.89 -8.74
C LEU A 38 0.47 8.64 -9.39
N TYR A 39 0.63 9.93 -9.72
CA TYR A 39 -0.44 10.69 -10.33
C TYR A 39 -0.83 10.12 -11.70
N GLY A 40 -2.12 9.85 -11.87
CA GLY A 40 -2.67 9.26 -13.09
C GLY A 40 -2.37 7.78 -13.28
N ILE A 41 -1.72 7.12 -12.31
CA ILE A 41 -1.48 5.68 -12.33
C ILE A 41 -2.66 4.98 -11.66
N GLU A 42 -3.34 4.09 -12.40
CA GLU A 42 -4.34 3.21 -11.82
C GLU A 42 -3.66 2.17 -10.93
N VAL A 43 -4.22 1.96 -9.74
CA VAL A 43 -3.65 1.04 -8.74
C VAL A 43 -4.69 0.12 -8.15
N LYS A 44 -4.24 -1.02 -7.64
CA LYS A 44 -5.03 -1.94 -6.81
C LYS A 44 -4.42 -2.05 -5.42
N GLU A 45 -5.21 -1.86 -4.37
CA GLU A 45 -4.80 -2.12 -2.98
C GLU A 45 -4.65 -3.64 -2.73
N ILE A 46 -3.55 -4.04 -2.11
CA ILE A 46 -3.15 -5.45 -1.95
C ILE A 46 -3.06 -5.84 -0.48
N ALA A 47 -2.40 -5.04 0.34
CA ALA A 47 -2.24 -5.27 1.77
C ALA A 47 -2.02 -3.94 2.49
N ARG A 48 -2.34 -3.88 3.77
CA ARG A 48 -1.97 -2.77 4.66
C ARG A 48 -1.04 -3.26 5.75
N ARG A 49 -0.18 -2.40 6.27
CA ARG A 49 0.56 -2.70 7.49
C ARG A 49 -0.32 -2.47 8.72
N GLU A 50 -0.17 -3.31 9.73
CA GLU A 50 -0.92 -3.20 10.99
C GLU A 50 -0.31 -2.18 11.96
N ASP A 51 0.99 -1.88 11.83
CA ASP A 51 1.77 -1.05 12.76
C ASP A 51 1.93 0.41 12.31
N CYS A 52 1.56 0.73 11.07
CA CYS A 52 1.65 2.07 10.50
C CYS A 52 0.71 2.26 9.29
N ASP A 53 0.68 3.47 8.75
CA ASP A 53 -0.19 3.86 7.62
C ASP A 53 0.35 3.46 6.24
N ASP A 54 1.23 2.45 6.18
CA ASP A 54 1.77 1.92 4.92
C ASP A 54 0.75 0.97 4.26
N VAL A 55 0.53 1.19 2.97
CA VAL A 55 -0.33 0.36 2.13
C VAL A 55 0.43 -0.08 0.89
N LEU A 56 0.34 -1.37 0.57
CA LEU A 56 0.89 -1.97 -0.64
C LEU A 56 -0.13 -1.90 -1.78
N PHE A 57 0.31 -1.34 -2.89
CA PHE A 57 -0.44 -1.23 -4.14
C PHE A 57 0.26 -1.96 -5.27
N LEU A 58 -0.52 -2.57 -6.17
CA LEU A 58 -0.09 -3.02 -7.49
C LEU A 58 -0.36 -1.91 -8.51
N LEU A 59 0.64 -1.54 -9.31
CA LEU A 59 0.50 -0.58 -10.41
C LEU A 59 -0.11 -1.28 -11.64
N LEU A 60 -1.22 -0.75 -12.14
CA LEU A 60 -1.94 -1.26 -13.31
C LEU A 60 -1.58 -0.49 -14.60
N ASP A 61 -0.38 0.08 -14.67
CA ASP A 61 0.19 0.79 -15.83
C ASP A 61 0.86 -0.14 -16.86
N GLY A 62 0.74 -1.45 -16.69
CA GLY A 62 1.40 -2.48 -17.50
C GLY A 62 2.83 -2.81 -17.05
N SER A 63 3.38 -2.13 -16.04
CA SER A 63 4.70 -2.46 -15.48
C SER A 63 4.68 -3.65 -14.52
N ASN A 64 3.51 -3.98 -13.94
CA ASN A 64 3.35 -4.97 -12.87
C ASN A 64 4.23 -4.70 -11.63
N ARG A 65 4.65 -3.45 -11.43
CA ARG A 65 5.41 -3.01 -10.25
C ARG A 65 4.49 -2.81 -9.05
N TYR A 66 5.12 -2.64 -7.90
CA TYR A 66 4.46 -2.42 -6.63
C TYR A 66 4.85 -1.06 -6.04
N ALA A 67 3.95 -0.46 -5.28
CA ALA A 67 4.20 0.74 -4.49
C ALA A 67 3.83 0.47 -3.03
N VAL A 68 4.74 0.74 -2.10
CA VAL A 68 4.40 0.93 -0.68
C VAL A 68 4.23 2.41 -0.45
N VAL A 69 3.04 2.79 0.01
CA VAL A 69 2.68 4.19 0.22
C VAL A 69 2.30 4.42 1.67
N HIS A 70 2.97 5.35 2.32
CA HIS A 70 2.63 5.83 3.66
C HIS A 70 1.58 6.94 3.53
N LEU A 71 0.30 6.58 3.67
CA LEU A 71 -0.82 7.52 3.55
C LEU A 71 -0.77 8.56 4.67
N THR A 72 -1.20 9.79 4.39
CA THR A 72 -1.20 10.89 5.38
C THR A 72 -2.52 11.03 6.13
N TRP A 73 -3.59 10.40 5.62
CA TRP A 73 -4.99 10.54 6.03
C TRP A 73 -5.47 11.98 6.07
N SER A 74 -4.89 12.86 5.24
CA SER A 74 -5.21 14.29 5.29
C SER A 74 -6.58 14.61 4.67
N GLY A 75 -7.17 13.68 3.91
CA GLY A 75 -8.44 13.85 3.23
C GLY A 75 -8.43 14.90 2.12
N LYS A 76 -7.26 15.41 1.74
CA LYS A 76 -7.06 16.45 0.72
C LYS A 76 -5.71 16.28 0.03
N SER A 77 -5.54 16.94 -1.11
CA SER A 77 -4.27 16.91 -1.83
C SER A 77 -3.16 17.52 -0.98
N GLU A 78 -2.02 16.83 -0.93
CA GLU A 78 -0.77 17.31 -0.34
C GLU A 78 -0.12 18.33 -1.28
N ASP A 79 0.58 19.31 -0.71
CA ASP A 79 1.24 20.36 -1.49
C ASP A 79 2.57 19.89 -2.12
N SER A 80 3.19 18.86 -1.54
CA SER A 80 4.50 18.37 -1.96
C SER A 80 4.38 17.09 -2.75
N LYS A 81 5.08 17.01 -3.89
CA LYS A 81 5.17 15.80 -4.71
C LYS A 81 5.75 14.57 -3.99
N ASN A 82 6.39 14.78 -2.84
CA ASN A 82 6.99 13.72 -2.03
C ASN A 82 6.00 13.09 -1.04
N TYR A 83 4.77 13.60 -0.99
CA TYR A 83 3.71 13.09 -0.14
C TYR A 83 2.49 12.65 -0.97
N PRO A 84 1.82 11.56 -0.56
CA PRO A 84 2.25 10.58 0.44
C PRO A 84 3.59 9.92 0.09
N ARG A 85 4.36 9.49 1.10
CA ARG A 85 5.71 8.93 0.85
C ARG A 85 5.56 7.60 0.13
N THR A 86 6.24 7.46 -1.00
CA THR A 86 6.09 6.31 -1.89
C THR A 86 7.43 5.63 -2.15
N ARG A 87 7.48 4.30 -2.00
CA ARG A 87 8.59 3.43 -2.40
C ARG A 87 8.12 2.48 -3.50
N LEU A 88 8.89 2.36 -4.58
CA LEU A 88 8.57 1.45 -5.69
C LEU A 88 9.43 0.20 -5.64
N TYR A 89 8.84 -0.92 -6.07
CA TYR A 89 9.47 -2.23 -6.14
C TYR A 89 9.11 -2.93 -7.44
N ASP A 90 10.04 -3.69 -8.01
CA ASP A 90 9.80 -4.41 -9.26
C ASP A 90 9.06 -5.73 -9.02
N THR A 91 9.18 -6.29 -7.82
CA THR A 91 8.52 -7.54 -7.45
C THR A 91 7.98 -7.54 -6.02
N LEU A 92 6.97 -8.37 -5.76
CA LEU A 92 6.46 -8.59 -4.40
C LEU A 92 7.54 -9.16 -3.46
N GLY A 93 8.48 -9.94 -3.98
CA GLY A 93 9.60 -10.46 -3.19
C GLY A 93 10.53 -9.36 -2.67
N GLU A 94 10.68 -8.26 -3.43
CA GLU A 94 11.45 -7.10 -2.96
C GLU A 94 10.71 -6.31 -1.88
N VAL A 95 9.39 -6.17 -1.99
CA VAL A 95 8.56 -5.59 -0.92
C VAL A 95 8.80 -6.38 0.37
N ILE A 96 8.65 -7.70 0.29
CA ILE A 96 8.82 -8.61 1.43
C ILE A 96 10.25 -8.57 1.99
N LYS A 97 11.26 -8.32 1.16
CA LYS A 97 12.63 -8.25 1.66
C LYS A 97 12.94 -6.93 2.39
N ASN A 98 12.31 -5.83 2.00
CA ASN A 98 12.69 -4.48 2.43
C ASN A 98 11.73 -3.85 3.46
N GLU A 99 10.54 -4.43 3.66
CA GLU A 99 9.46 -3.86 4.47
C GLU A 99 9.08 -4.75 5.67
N TYR A 100 10.01 -5.58 6.14
CA TYR A 100 9.90 -6.46 7.31
C TYR A 100 10.74 -5.96 8.48
#